data_AF-A0A946TUW8-F1
#
_entry.id   AF-A0A946TUW8-F1
#
_cell.length_a   1.000
_cell.length_b   1.000
_cell.length_c   1.000
_cell.angle_alpha   90.00
_cell.angle_beta   90.00
_cell.angle_gamma   90.00
#
_symmetry.space_group_name_H-M   'P 1'
#
loop_
_entity.id
_entity.type
_entity.pdbx_description
1 polymer ?
#
loop_
_entity_poly.entity_id
_entity_poly.type
_entity_poly.pdbx_seq_one_letter_code
_entity_poly.pdbx_strand_id
1 'polypeptide(L)'
;MCLFFIFNQSESLAQIKANNKTISGSGQFGGASITTPKAAPVKREVKKITYLAVTDDKAWINNEGKTIKGRLVAFDPGNKEKFIPPTIIKDNNVRMLIGNKAYVFPLEKLKEDNRKEILNLNNGFKAHYERVKEAQKKKDSQ
;
A
#
# COMPACT_ATOMS: atom_id res chain seq x y z
N MET A 1 21.46 7.62 10.27
CA MET A 1 20.81 8.69 9.50
C MET A 1 19.69 8.06 8.70
N CYS A 2 18.42 8.17 9.15
CA CYS A 2 17.28 7.56 8.45
C CYS A 2 16.78 8.51 7.35
N LEU A 3 16.83 8.07 6.09
CA LEU A 3 16.28 8.81 4.95
C LEU A 3 14.79 8.50 4.81
N PHE A 4 13.97 9.55 4.84
CA PHE A 4 12.53 9.49 4.56
C PHE A 4 12.28 9.75 3.08
N PHE A 5 11.48 8.91 2.43
CA PHE A 5 11.08 9.10 1.03
C PHE A 5 9.56 9.21 0.92
N ILE A 6 9.09 10.21 0.17
CA ILE A 6 7.66 10.45 -0.09
C ILE A 6 7.37 10.09 -1.55
N PHE A 7 6.49 9.11 -1.78
CA PHE A 7 6.02 8.73 -3.12
C PHE A 7 4.50 8.83 -3.24
N ASN A 8 4.02 9.43 -4.33
CA ASN A 8 2.61 9.42 -4.69
C ASN A 8 2.31 8.19 -5.56
N GLN A 9 1.45 7.29 -5.09
CA GLN A 9 0.96 6.15 -5.87
C GLN A 9 -0.54 6.32 -6.08
N SER A 10 -0.97 6.45 -7.34
CA SER A 10 -2.39 6.47 -7.73
C SER A 10 -2.84 5.04 -8.06
N GLU A 11 -3.68 4.44 -7.23
CA GLU A 11 -4.35 3.18 -7.61
C GLU A 11 -5.64 3.50 -8.39
N SER A 12 -5.72 2.95 -9.61
CA SER A 12 -6.87 3.04 -10.50
C SER A 12 -7.66 1.74 -10.41
N LEU A 13 -8.82 1.76 -9.75
CA LEU A 13 -9.83 0.70 -9.86
C LEU A 13 -11.04 1.28 -10.61
N ALA A 14 -10.99 1.21 -11.94
CA ALA A 14 -12.19 1.35 -12.76
C ALA A 14 -12.85 -0.04 -12.86
N GLN A 15 -13.98 -0.23 -12.18
CA GLN A 15 -14.97 -1.23 -12.59
C GLN A 15 -16.23 -0.50 -12.99
N ILE A 16 -16.38 -0.27 -14.30
CA ILE A 16 -17.63 0.20 -14.90
C ILE A 16 -18.54 -1.03 -15.02
N LYS A 17 -19.53 -1.15 -14.13
CA LYS A 17 -20.67 -2.04 -14.37
C LYS A 17 -21.70 -1.27 -15.20
N ALA A 18 -21.56 -1.32 -16.52
CA ALA A 18 -22.58 -0.81 -17.44
C ALA A 18 -23.67 -1.88 -17.62
N ASN A 19 -24.82 -1.71 -16.97
CA ASN A 19 -26.04 -2.43 -17.35
C ASN A 19 -26.82 -1.55 -18.34
N ASN A 20 -26.44 -1.57 -19.62
CA ASN A 20 -27.23 -0.94 -20.69
C ASN A 20 -28.30 -1.92 -21.19
N LYS A 21 -29.48 -1.90 -20.57
CA LYS A 21 -30.65 -2.55 -21.16
C LYS A 21 -31.16 -1.68 -22.31
N THR A 22 -30.71 -1.98 -23.53
CA THR A 22 -31.23 -1.36 -24.76
C THR A 22 -32.65 -1.88 -25.00
N ILE A 23 -33.66 -1.03 -24.81
CA ILE A 23 -35.02 -1.26 -25.31
C ILE A 23 -35.18 -0.34 -26.52
N SER A 24 -35.21 -0.93 -27.72
CA SER A 24 -35.54 -0.19 -28.94
C SER A 24 -37.03 -0.37 -29.22
N GLY A 25 -37.80 0.69 -28.97
CA GLY A 25 -39.19 0.80 -29.37
C GLY A 25 -39.32 1.93 -30.38
N SER A 26 -39.73 1.59 -31.60
CA SER A 26 -40.02 2.55 -32.68
C SER A 26 -41.31 3.30 -32.39
N GLY A 27 -41.22 4.60 -32.13
CA GLY A 27 -42.37 5.49 -31.95
C GLY A 27 -41.96 6.95 -32.14
N GLN A 28 -42.54 7.56 -33.16
CA GLN A 28 -42.38 8.93 -33.61
C GLN A 28 -42.94 9.95 -32.59
N PHE A 29 -42.50 11.22 -32.71
CA PHE A 29 -43.01 12.47 -32.12
C PHE A 29 -42.26 13.10 -30.92
N GLY A 30 -41.89 14.37 -31.11
CA GLY A 30 -41.58 15.33 -30.04
C GLY A 30 -40.07 15.52 -29.78
N GLY A 31 -39.47 16.56 -30.38
CA GLY A 31 -38.11 16.97 -30.04
C GLY A 31 -38.02 17.48 -28.60
N ALA A 32 -37.70 16.60 -27.66
CA ALA A 32 -37.29 16.96 -26.31
C ALA A 32 -35.75 16.93 -26.26
N SER A 33 -35.12 18.09 -26.06
CA SER A 33 -33.68 18.16 -25.81
C SER A 33 -33.42 17.61 -24.41
N ILE A 34 -32.96 16.35 -24.34
CA ILE A 34 -32.52 15.73 -23.09
C ILE A 34 -31.18 16.36 -22.72
N THR A 35 -31.20 17.43 -21.94
CA THR A 35 -29.98 17.90 -21.25
C THR A 35 -29.64 16.89 -20.18
N THR A 36 -28.75 15.95 -20.49
CA THR A 36 -28.18 15.07 -19.47
C THR A 36 -27.43 15.93 -18.45
N PRO A 37 -27.69 15.80 -17.14
CA PRO A 37 -26.92 16.54 -16.14
C PRO A 37 -25.45 16.16 -16.28
N LYS A 38 -24.59 17.16 -16.42
CA LYS A 38 -23.12 16.99 -16.45
C LYS A 38 -22.71 16.21 -15.20
N ALA A 39 -22.14 15.02 -15.38
CA ALA A 39 -21.68 14.19 -14.28
C ALA A 39 -20.79 15.01 -13.35
N ALA A 40 -21.12 15.03 -12.06
CA ALA A 40 -20.36 15.76 -11.06
C ALA A 40 -18.89 15.26 -11.07
N PRO A 41 -17.90 16.15 -11.00
CA PRO A 41 -16.51 15.75 -10.97
C PRO A 41 -16.25 14.89 -9.73
N VAL A 42 -15.94 13.62 -9.94
CA VAL A 42 -15.53 12.70 -8.87
C VAL A 42 -14.25 13.26 -8.24
N LYS A 43 -14.34 13.76 -7.01
CA LYS A 43 -13.17 14.19 -6.24
C LYS A 43 -12.24 12.99 -6.04
N ARG A 44 -11.12 12.99 -6.75
CA ARG A 44 -10.05 11.99 -6.57
C ARG A 44 -9.28 12.36 -5.31
N GLU A 45 -9.51 11.63 -4.22
CA GLU A 45 -8.70 11.77 -3.02
C GLU A 45 -7.34 11.10 -3.23
N VAL A 46 -6.27 11.89 -3.23
CA VAL A 46 -4.90 11.39 -3.31
C VAL A 46 -4.47 10.93 -1.91
N LYS A 47 -4.40 9.61 -1.70
CA LYS A 47 -3.86 9.02 -0.47
C LYS A 47 -2.32 9.11 -0.49
N LYS A 48 -1.74 9.72 0.53
CA LYS A 48 -0.27 9.75 0.72
C LYS A 48 0.13 8.57 1.59
N ILE A 49 1.06 7.74 1.10
CA ILE A 49 1.63 6.62 1.84
C ILE A 49 3.08 6.99 2.20
N THR A 50 3.42 6.91 3.48
CA THR A 50 4.79 7.11 3.95
C THR A 50 5.53 5.78 3.97
N TYR A 51 6.79 5.78 3.53
CA TYR A 51 7.67 4.60 3.53
C TYR A 51 8.91 4.85 4.39
N LEU A 52 9.29 3.85 5.19
CA LEU A 52 10.55 3.81 5.92
C LEU A 52 11.34 2.59 5.48
N ALA A 53 12.56 2.80 4.99
CA ALA A 53 13.47 1.70 4.69
C ALA A 53 13.88 1.00 5.99
N VAL A 54 13.60 -0.29 6.08
CA VAL A 54 13.94 -1.13 7.25
C VAL A 54 15.17 -2.00 7.02
N THR A 55 15.58 -2.16 5.77
CA THR A 55 16.84 -2.82 5.40
C THR A 55 17.66 -1.95 4.46
N ASP A 56 18.95 -2.22 4.41
CA ASP A 56 19.82 -1.75 3.34
C ASP A 56 19.44 -2.37 1.98
N ASP A 57 20.11 -1.91 0.93
CA ASP A 57 19.93 -2.42 -0.42
C ASP A 57 20.46 -3.86 -0.49
N LYS A 58 19.56 -4.81 -0.75
CA LYS A 58 19.85 -6.24 -0.69
C LYS A 58 19.27 -6.97 -1.89
N ALA A 59 19.96 -8.04 -2.27
CA ALA A 59 19.51 -9.01 -3.26
C ALA A 59 18.55 -10.02 -2.61
N TRP A 60 17.26 -9.87 -2.87
CA TRP A 60 16.22 -10.81 -2.45
C TRP A 60 15.99 -11.85 -3.54
N ILE A 61 15.96 -13.12 -3.18
CA ILE A 61 15.80 -14.24 -4.12
C ILE A 61 14.37 -14.75 -4.04
N ASN A 62 13.72 -14.86 -5.19
CA ASN A 62 12.39 -15.47 -5.30
C ASN A 62 12.48 -17.01 -5.45
N ASN A 63 11.34 -17.69 -5.43
CA ASN A 63 11.30 -19.15 -5.58
C ASN A 63 11.79 -19.64 -6.97
N GLU A 64 11.82 -18.76 -7.97
CA GLU A 64 12.34 -19.05 -9.31
C GLU A 64 13.86 -18.83 -9.41
N GLY A 65 14.54 -18.46 -8.32
CA GLY A 65 15.96 -18.13 -8.30
C GLY A 65 16.31 -16.75 -8.87
N LYS A 66 15.32 -15.93 -9.24
CA LYS A 66 15.53 -14.56 -9.72
C LYS A 66 15.85 -13.64 -8.55
N THR A 67 16.83 -12.77 -8.79
CA THR A 67 17.29 -11.76 -7.84
C THR A 67 16.52 -10.45 -8.02
N ILE A 68 15.95 -9.96 -6.93
CA ILE A 68 15.25 -8.70 -6.79
C ILE A 68 16.13 -7.82 -5.92
N LYS A 69 16.82 -6.85 -6.53
CA LYS A 69 17.66 -5.91 -5.78
C LYS A 69 16.81 -4.75 -5.26
N GLY A 70 16.72 -4.60 -3.95
CA GLY A 70 15.97 -3.51 -3.35
C GLY A 70 16.00 -3.50 -1.82
N ARG A 71 15.33 -2.48 -1.27
CA ARG A 71 15.21 -2.27 0.17
C ARG A 71 13.83 -2.70 0.62
N LEU A 72 13.75 -3.43 1.72
CA LEU A 72 12.47 -3.67 2.37
C LEU A 72 12.00 -2.36 3.00
N VAL A 73 10.74 -2.01 2.79
CA VAL A 73 10.14 -0.79 3.37
C VAL A 73 8.97 -1.16 4.26
N ALA A 74 8.92 -0.56 5.44
CA ALA A 74 7.71 -0.49 6.21
C ALA A 74 6.86 0.70 5.74
N PHE A 75 5.55 0.59 5.89
CA PHE A 75 4.63 1.62 5.45
C PHE A 75 3.48 1.81 6.44
N ASP A 76 2.87 3.00 6.38
CA ASP A 76 1.64 3.33 7.11
C ASP A 76 0.59 3.81 6.11
N PRO A 77 -0.55 3.11 5.97
CA PRO A 77 -1.63 3.51 5.07
C PRO A 77 -2.52 4.64 5.62
N GLY A 78 -2.34 5.12 6.86
CA GLY A 78 -3.42 5.77 7.59
C GLY A 78 -3.15 7.02 8.43
N ASN A 79 -1.95 7.31 8.94
CA ASN A 79 -1.79 8.51 9.76
C ASN A 79 -0.38 9.14 9.69
N LYS A 80 -0.31 10.37 9.14
CA LYS A 80 0.95 11.13 9.02
C LYS A 80 1.63 11.39 10.37
N GLU A 81 0.85 11.42 11.45
CA GLU A 81 1.31 11.77 12.79
C GLU A 81 1.74 10.55 13.61
N LYS A 82 1.37 9.34 13.18
CA LYS A 82 1.64 8.11 13.92
C LYS A 82 2.12 7.01 12.97
N PHE A 83 3.34 7.17 12.48
CA PHE A 83 4.08 6.12 11.75
C PHE A 83 4.41 4.89 12.63
N ILE A 84 3.72 4.70 13.76
CA ILE A 84 4.09 3.75 14.81
C ILE A 84 2.85 2.96 15.23
N PRO A 85 2.83 1.62 15.07
CA PRO A 85 3.92 0.77 14.57
C PRO A 85 4.02 0.74 13.03
N PRO A 86 5.24 0.75 12.47
CA PRO A 86 5.45 0.62 11.04
C PRO A 86 5.07 -0.79 10.57
N THR A 87 4.25 -0.89 9.52
CA THR A 87 3.81 -2.20 8.98
C THR A 87 4.78 -2.70 7.92
N ILE A 88 5.42 -3.85 8.16
CA ILE A 88 6.31 -4.50 7.18
C ILE A 88 5.53 -5.49 6.31
N ILE A 89 4.68 -6.31 6.94
CA ILE A 89 3.88 -7.33 6.26
C ILE A 89 2.40 -6.94 6.37
N LYS A 90 1.71 -6.88 5.22
CA LYS A 90 0.27 -6.66 5.16
C LYS A 90 -0.35 -7.62 4.15
N ASP A 91 -1.41 -8.32 4.55
CA ASP A 91 -2.14 -9.25 3.66
C ASP A 91 -1.19 -10.28 3.01
N ASN A 92 -0.21 -10.79 3.77
CA ASN A 92 0.83 -11.70 3.30
C ASN A 92 1.73 -11.17 2.17
N ASN A 93 1.76 -9.84 2.00
CA ASN A 93 2.61 -9.14 1.07
C ASN A 93 3.60 -8.24 1.81
N VAL A 94 4.73 -8.01 1.17
CA VAL A 94 5.76 -7.06 1.59
C VAL A 94 5.88 -5.95 0.58
N ARG A 95 6.33 -4.77 1.00
CA ARG A 95 6.68 -3.69 0.07
C ARG A 95 8.19 -3.56 -0.02
N MET A 96 8.69 -3.54 -1.26
CA MET A 96 10.10 -3.38 -1.57
C MET A 96 10.30 -2.13 -2.41
N LEU A 97 11.23 -1.29 -2.00
CA LEU A 97 11.70 -0.15 -2.78
C LEU A 97 12.78 -0.64 -3.75
N ILE A 98 12.45 -0.65 -5.03
CA ILE A 98 13.36 -1.00 -6.13
C ILE A 98 13.67 0.29 -6.89
N GLY A 99 14.91 0.74 -6.82
CA GLY A 99 15.30 2.06 -7.29
C GLY A 99 14.50 3.15 -6.57
N ASN A 100 13.60 3.82 -7.30
CA ASN A 100 12.78 4.92 -6.80
C ASN A 100 11.28 4.57 -6.74
N LYS A 101 10.91 3.28 -6.77
CA LYS A 101 9.51 2.84 -6.81
C LYS A 101 9.26 1.72 -5.80
N ALA A 102 8.15 1.82 -5.07
CA ALA A 102 7.70 0.79 -4.15
C ALA A 102 6.84 -0.25 -4.90
N TYR A 103 7.21 -1.51 -4.78
CA TYR A 103 6.51 -2.65 -5.36
C TYR A 103 5.98 -3.56 -4.26
N VAL A 104 4.77 -4.07 -4.46
CA VAL A 104 4.17 -5.06 -3.58
C VAL A 104 4.58 -6.44 -4.07
N PHE A 105 5.18 -7.23 -3.17
CA PHE A 105 5.63 -8.58 -3.44
C PHE A 105 4.96 -9.58 -2.50
N PRO A 106 4.40 -10.69 -3.02
CA PRO A 106 3.90 -11.76 -2.18
C PRO A 106 5.04 -12.42 -1.41
N LEU A 107 4.89 -12.51 -0.08
CA LEU A 107 5.88 -13.12 0.79
C LEU A 107 6.11 -14.60 0.42
N GLU A 108 5.06 -15.26 -0.07
CA GLU A 108 5.09 -16.65 -0.51
C GLU A 108 5.99 -16.91 -1.73
N LYS A 109 6.22 -15.89 -2.55
CA LYS A 109 7.07 -15.99 -3.74
C LYS A 109 8.55 -15.78 -3.42
N LEU A 110 8.90 -15.42 -2.19
CA LEU A 110 10.29 -15.29 -1.75
C LEU A 110 10.83 -16.62 -1.25
N LYS A 111 12.11 -16.88 -1.54
CA LYS A 111 12.83 -18.05 -1.04
C LYS A 111 12.72 -18.14 0.49
N GLU A 112 12.72 -19.35 1.02
CA GLU A 112 12.51 -19.62 2.46
C GLU A 112 13.45 -18.81 3.36
N ASP A 113 14.74 -18.71 3.03
CA ASP A 113 15.73 -17.95 3.81
C ASP A 113 15.34 -16.47 3.93
N ASN A 114 14.98 -15.85 2.80
CA ASN A 114 14.56 -14.45 2.74
C ASN A 114 13.25 -14.23 3.48
N ARG A 115 12.33 -15.20 3.38
CA ARG A 115 11.05 -15.16 4.09
C ARG A 115 11.25 -15.19 5.60
N LYS A 116 12.11 -16.09 6.10
CA LYS A 116 12.46 -16.19 7.52
C LYS A 116 13.06 -14.89 8.02
N GLU A 117 13.96 -14.28 7.24
CA GLU A 117 14.56 -13.01 7.60
C GLU A 117 13.53 -11.88 7.72
N ILE A 118 12.62 -11.75 6.75
CA ILE A 118 11.56 -10.74 6.79
C ILE A 118 10.62 -10.95 7.97
N LEU A 119 10.25 -12.21 8.26
CA LEU A 119 9.43 -12.55 9.42
C LEU A 119 10.13 -12.19 10.73
N ASN A 120 11.44 -12.46 10.83
CA ASN A 120 12.22 -12.12 12.01
C ASN A 120 12.31 -10.61 12.22
N LEU A 121 12.52 -9.84 11.15
CA LEU A 121 12.46 -8.38 11.19
C LEU A 121 11.09 -7.90 11.68
N ASN A 122 10.00 -8.40 11.11
CA ASN A 122 8.64 -8.03 11.51
C ASN A 122 8.38 -8.28 13.01
N ASN A 123 8.83 -9.43 13.53
CA ASN A 123 8.70 -9.77 14.94
C ASN A 123 9.57 -8.85 15.82
N GLY A 124 10.80 -8.55 15.40
CA GLY A 124 11.70 -7.63 16.10
C GLY A 124 11.13 -6.21 16.22
N PHE A 125 10.55 -5.68 15.14
CA PHE A 125 9.88 -4.38 15.16
C PHE A 125 8.65 -4.37 16.07
N LYS A 126 7.82 -5.42 16.02
CA LYS A 126 6.65 -5.54 16.89
C LYS A 126 7.06 -5.59 18.37
N ALA A 127 8.05 -6.41 18.71
CA ALA A 127 8.54 -6.54 20.09
C ALA A 127 9.22 -5.26 20.60
N HIS A 128 9.96 -4.55 19.76
CA HIS A 128 10.52 -3.24 20.12
C HIS A 128 9.41 -2.23 20.42
N TYR A 129 8.38 -2.18 19.58
CA TYR A 129 7.28 -1.24 19.77
C TYR A 129 6.49 -1.48 21.06
N GLU A 130 6.15 -2.73 21.39
CA GLU A 130 5.42 -3.03 22.63
C GLU A 130 6.23 -2.62 23.87
N ARG A 131 7.55 -2.85 23.88
CA ARG A 131 8.43 -2.41 24.98
C ARG A 131 8.44 -0.89 25.16
N VAL A 132 8.52 -0.13 24.06
CA VAL A 132 8.50 1.34 24.10
C VAL A 132 7.15 1.84 24.61
N LYS A 133 6.04 1.24 24.16
CA LYS A 133 4.68 1.57 24.59
C LYS A 133 4.47 1.33 26.08
N GLU A 134 4.94 0.20 26.61
CA GLU A 134 4.88 -0.10 28.05
C GLU A 134 5.71 0.88 28.88
N ALA A 135 6.92 1.22 28.42
CA ALA A 135 7.77 2.20 29.09
C ALA A 135 7.14 3.59 29.14
N GLN A 136 6.47 4.01 28.06
CA GLN A 136 5.77 5.29 28.00
C GLN A 136 4.58 5.31 28.97
N LYS A 137 3.76 4.25 29.00
CA LYS A 137 2.62 4.13 29.91
C LYS A 137 3.04 4.24 31.39
N LYS A 138 4.19 3.68 31.76
CA LYS A 138 4.74 3.79 33.13
C LYS A 138 5.16 5.21 33.48
N LYS A 139 5.74 5.96 32.54
CA LYS A 139 6.13 7.36 32.74
C LYS A 139 4.93 8.28 32.89
N ASP A 140 3.87 8.05 32.11
CA ASP A 140 2.68 8.90 32.13
C ASP A 140 1.77 8.63 33.37
N SER A 141 2.08 7.59 34.16
CA SER A 141 1.35 7.22 35.39
C SER A 141 2.06 7.64 36.68
N GLN A 142 3.20 8.33 36.59
CA GLN A 142 3.94 8.93 37.71
C GLN A 142 3.78 10.44 37.68
#